data_AF-A0A2A5LZ78-F1
#
_entry.id   AF-A0A2A5LZ78-F1
#
_cell.length_a   1.000
_cell.length_b   1.000
_cell.length_c   1.000
_cell.angle_alpha   90.00
_cell.angle_beta   90.00
_cell.angle_gamma   90.00
#
_symmetry.space_group_name_H-M   'P 1'
#
loop_
_entity.id
_entity.type
_entity.pdbx_description
1 polymer ?
#
loop_
_entity_poly.entity_id
_entity_poly.type
_entity_poly.pdbx_seq_one_letter_code
_entity_poly.pdbx_strand_id
1 'polypeptide(L)'
;MTNLILAAIAALIVGIVIGALVGRSGQGSSLRQRRAEQKVEELRNEYTRYQAQVNEHFMESAHLLRRFNDAYRDVNQHMARGANRLCNDEDWMAELAEETSRKRLEEVSEDGVEPPRDYAPKTSGTLSEDFGLKKGDKAAEA
;
A
#
# COMPACT_ATOMS: atom_id res chain seq x y z
N MET A 1 -12.16 24.60 74.43
CA MET A 1 -13.33 24.16 73.65
C MET A 1 -13.69 25.17 72.58
N THR A 2 -13.92 26.44 72.93
CA THR A 2 -14.28 27.54 71.99
C THR A 2 -13.23 27.84 70.90
N ASN A 3 -11.93 27.85 71.24
CA ASN A 3 -10.86 28.17 70.29
C ASN A 3 -10.74 27.13 69.15
N LEU A 4 -11.02 25.86 69.43
CA LEU A 4 -11.03 24.80 68.40
C LEU A 4 -12.19 24.98 67.42
N ILE A 5 -13.35 25.42 67.91
CA ILE A 5 -14.52 25.71 67.07
C ILE A 5 -14.24 26.91 66.16
N LEU A 6 -13.61 27.96 66.68
CA LEU A 6 -13.19 29.13 65.88
C LEU A 6 -12.17 28.76 64.80
N ALA A 7 -11.16 27.94 65.13
CA ALA A 7 -10.18 27.46 64.16
C ALA A 7 -10.81 26.59 63.06
N ALA A 8 -11.77 25.72 63.42
CA ALA A 8 -12.48 24.89 62.46
C ALA A 8 -13.33 25.73 61.49
N ILE A 9 -14.02 26.76 61.97
CA ILE A 9 -14.79 27.68 61.14
C ILE A 9 -13.88 28.49 60.21
N ALA A 10 -12.74 28.98 60.71
CA ALA A 10 -11.77 29.71 59.90
C ALA A 10 -11.20 28.83 58.77
N ALA A 11 -10.83 27.59 59.08
CA ALA A 11 -10.35 26.64 58.09
C ALA A 11 -11.42 26.31 57.02
N LEU A 12 -12.69 26.19 57.41
CA LEU A 12 -13.80 25.98 56.49
C LEU A 12 -13.98 27.15 55.52
N ILE A 13 -13.93 28.39 56.03
CA ILE A 13 -14.06 29.59 55.20
C ILE A 13 -12.89 29.67 54.20
N VAL A 14 -11.66 29.44 54.66
CA VAL A 14 -10.48 29.41 53.78
C VAL A 14 -10.61 28.32 52.72
N GLY A 15 -11.07 27.11 53.10
CA GLY A 15 -11.33 26.02 52.16
C GLY A 15 -12.39 26.36 51.11
N ILE A 16 -13.47 27.03 51.50
CA ILE A 16 -14.53 27.48 50.58
C ILE A 16 -13.99 28.54 49.61
N VAL A 17 -13.21 29.51 50.11
CA VAL A 17 -12.64 30.57 49.27
C VAL A 17 -11.66 30.00 48.25
N ILE A 18 -10.76 29.12 48.68
CA ILE A 18 -9.80 28.45 47.78
C ILE A 18 -10.56 27.55 46.80
N GLY A 19 -11.52 26.76 47.28
CA GLY A 19 -12.35 25.89 46.44
C GLY A 19 -13.14 26.67 45.38
N ALA A 20 -13.70 27.82 45.73
CA ALA A 20 -14.42 28.68 44.80
C ALA A 20 -13.50 29.32 43.75
N LEU A 21 -12.30 29.77 44.14
CA LEU A 21 -11.31 30.34 43.22
C LEU A 21 -10.81 29.29 42.21
N VAL A 22 -10.48 28.09 42.68
CA VAL A 22 -10.04 26.99 41.80
C VAL A 22 -11.20 26.50 40.93
N GLY A 23 -12.39 26.29 41.49
CA GLY A 23 -13.57 25.82 40.75
C GLY A 23 -14.04 26.78 39.65
N ARG A 24 -13.92 28.10 39.87
CA ARG A 24 -14.28 29.11 38.86
C ARG A 24 -13.31 29.15 37.68
N SER A 25 -12.04 28.77 37.87
CA SER A 25 -11.04 28.71 36.79
C SER A 25 -11.33 27.63 35.73
N GLY A 26 -12.06 26.58 36.11
CA GLY A 26 -12.42 25.46 35.24
C GLY A 26 -13.50 25.77 34.20
N GLN A 27 -14.30 26.83 34.35
CA GLN A 27 -15.40 27.14 33.42
C GLN A 27 -14.92 27.46 31.99
N GLY A 28 -13.69 27.99 31.83
CA GLY A 28 -13.08 28.23 30.51
C GLY A 28 -12.60 26.96 29.78
N SER A 29 -12.53 25.81 30.47
CA SER A 29 -12.13 24.53 29.87
C SER A 29 -13.17 24.01 28.88
N SER A 30 -14.46 24.30 29.11
CA SER A 30 -15.57 23.84 28.25
C SER A 30 -15.45 24.34 26.80
N LEU A 31 -14.95 25.56 26.58
CA LEU A 31 -14.70 26.09 25.24
C LEU A 31 -13.48 25.44 24.58
N ARG A 32 -12.44 25.11 25.35
CA ARG A 32 -11.26 24.39 24.84
C ARG A 32 -11.61 22.94 24.48
N GLN A 33 -12.41 22.29 25.32
CA GLN A 33 -12.95 20.95 25.10
C GLN A 33 -13.76 20.91 23.79
N ARG A 34 -14.72 21.84 23.63
CA ARG A 34 -15.52 21.94 22.39
C ARG A 34 -14.66 22.17 21.15
N ARG A 35 -13.63 23.02 21.21
CA ARG A 35 -12.71 23.22 20.08
C ARG A 35 -11.88 21.98 19.77
N ALA A 36 -11.47 21.22 20.79
CA ALA A 36 -10.75 19.97 20.59
C ALA A 36 -11.64 18.92 19.93
N GLU A 37 -12.89 18.78 20.39
CA GLU A 37 -13.89 17.91 19.78
C GLU A 37 -14.18 18.30 18.32
N GLN A 38 -14.34 19.60 18.04
CA GLN A 38 -14.53 20.10 16.67
C GLN A 38 -13.35 19.75 15.75
N LYS A 39 -12.11 19.90 16.22
CA LYS A 39 -10.92 19.52 15.43
C LYS A 39 -10.86 18.03 15.14
N VAL A 40 -11.23 17.20 16.12
CA VAL A 40 -11.29 15.73 15.93
C VAL A 40 -12.34 15.38 14.87
N GLU A 41 -13.50 16.02 14.92
CA GLU A 41 -14.56 15.79 13.94
C GLU A 41 -14.16 16.27 12.54
N GLU A 42 -13.54 17.44 12.43
CA GLU A 42 -13.01 17.99 11.18
C GLU A 42 -11.99 17.03 10.54
N LEU A 43 -11.00 16.57 11.30
CA LEU A 43 -9.99 15.61 10.83
C LEU A 43 -10.60 14.27 10.39
N ARG A 44 -11.59 13.77 11.13
CA ARG A 44 -12.30 12.53 10.74
C ARG A 44 -13.06 12.70 9.44
N ASN A 45 -13.70 13.85 9.25
CA ASN A 45 -14.44 14.15 8.04
C ASN A 45 -13.50 14.32 6.84
N GLU A 46 -12.38 15.02 7.00
CA GLU A 46 -11.32 15.11 5.99
C GLU A 46 -10.76 13.74 5.61
N TYR A 47 -10.49 12.88 6.60
CA TYR A 47 -9.99 11.53 6.36
C TYR A 47 -11.01 10.67 5.59
N THR A 48 -12.29 10.76 5.95
CA THR A 48 -13.37 10.05 5.26
C THR A 48 -13.50 10.53 3.82
N ARG A 49 -13.42 11.85 3.60
CA ARG A 49 -13.44 12.46 2.26
C ARG A 49 -12.23 12.03 1.43
N TYR A 50 -11.05 11.98 2.03
CA TYR A 50 -9.84 11.50 1.38
C TYR A 50 -9.98 10.03 0.96
N GLN A 51 -10.45 9.15 1.85
CA GLN A 51 -10.71 7.75 1.51
C GLN A 51 -11.68 7.60 0.34
N ALA A 52 -12.77 8.40 0.33
CA ALA A 52 -13.73 8.39 -0.77
C ALA A 52 -13.09 8.86 -2.09
N GLN A 53 -12.27 9.91 -2.07
CA GLN A 53 -11.57 10.42 -3.24
C GLN A 53 -10.56 9.41 -3.81
N VAL A 54 -9.81 8.72 -2.94
CA VAL A 54 -8.88 7.67 -3.34
C VAL A 54 -9.63 6.50 -3.98
N ASN A 55 -10.75 6.08 -3.38
CA ASN A 55 -11.58 5.03 -3.94
C ASN A 55 -12.11 5.40 -5.33
N GLU A 56 -12.62 6.62 -5.49
CA GLU A 56 -13.08 7.13 -6.79
C GLU A 56 -11.96 7.11 -7.85
N HIS A 57 -10.76 7.59 -7.49
CA HIS A 57 -9.62 7.61 -8.38
C HIS A 57 -9.22 6.19 -8.83
N PHE A 58 -9.23 5.21 -7.92
CA PHE A 58 -8.90 3.82 -8.27
C PHE A 58 -10.00 3.13 -9.06
N MET A 59 -11.28 3.45 -8.83
CA MET A 59 -12.37 2.96 -9.68
C MET A 59 -12.23 3.50 -11.11
N GLU A 60 -12.01 4.80 -11.26
CA GLU A 60 -11.78 5.43 -12.56
C GLU A 60 -10.53 4.86 -13.25
N SER A 61 -9.43 4.71 -12.50
CA SER A 61 -8.19 4.10 -13.01
C SER A 61 -8.41 2.66 -13.47
N ALA A 62 -9.16 1.85 -12.73
CA ALA A 62 -9.50 0.48 -13.13
C ALA A 62 -10.34 0.44 -14.42
N HIS A 63 -11.26 1.40 -14.59
CA HIS A 63 -12.02 1.55 -15.83
C HIS A 63 -11.13 1.94 -17.02
N LEU A 64 -10.19 2.86 -16.84
CA LEU A 64 -9.21 3.22 -17.86
C LEU A 64 -8.31 2.04 -18.21
N LEU A 65 -7.80 1.33 -17.21
CA LEU A 65 -6.93 0.17 -17.39
C LEU A 65 -7.63 -0.96 -18.14
N ARG A 66 -8.92 -1.20 -17.86
CA ARG A 66 -9.72 -2.17 -18.59
C ARG A 66 -9.82 -1.80 -20.08
N ARG A 67 -10.19 -0.56 -20.38
CA ARG A 67 -10.26 -0.07 -21.78
C ARG A 67 -8.92 -0.17 -22.50
N PHE A 68 -7.83 0.15 -21.82
CA PHE A 68 -6.48 0.01 -22.36
C PHE A 68 -6.16 -1.46 -22.68
N ASN A 69 -6.45 -2.38 -21.76
CA ASN A 69 -6.20 -3.80 -21.97
C ASN A 69 -7.05 -4.38 -23.11
N ASP A 70 -8.29 -3.93 -23.25
CA ASP A 70 -9.15 -4.32 -24.37
C ASP A 70 -8.57 -3.82 -25.70
N ALA A 71 -8.13 -2.56 -25.77
CA ALA A 71 -7.45 -2.02 -26.96
C ALA A 71 -6.13 -2.76 -27.27
N TYR A 72 -5.34 -3.12 -26.25
CA TYR A 72 -4.13 -3.92 -26.41
C TYR A 72 -4.45 -5.30 -27.02
N ARG A 73 -5.51 -5.96 -26.56
CA ARG A 73 -5.97 -7.24 -27.11
C ARG A 73 -6.40 -7.10 -28.57
N ASP A 74 -7.14 -6.05 -28.90
CA ASP A 74 -7.57 -5.77 -30.28
C ASP A 74 -6.38 -5.58 -31.22
N VAL A 75 -5.38 -4.80 -30.79
CA VAL A 75 -4.13 -4.61 -31.56
C VAL A 75 -3.41 -5.93 -31.76
N ASN A 76 -3.28 -6.74 -30.70
CA ASN A 76 -2.59 -8.01 -30.78
C ASN A 76 -3.35 -9.01 -31.69
N GLN A 77 -4.68 -9.02 -31.63
CA GLN A 77 -5.50 -9.83 -32.52
C GLN A 77 -5.40 -9.35 -33.98
N HIS A 78 -5.32 -8.03 -34.20
CA HIS A 78 -5.11 -7.47 -35.53
C HIS A 78 -3.75 -7.87 -36.10
N MET A 79 -2.68 -7.80 -35.29
CA MET A 79 -1.36 -8.29 -35.67
C MET A 79 -1.37 -9.78 -35.99
N ALA A 80 -2.01 -10.62 -35.16
CA ALA A 80 -2.09 -12.05 -35.41
C ALA A 80 -2.82 -12.37 -36.74
N ARG A 81 -3.95 -11.69 -37.02
CA ARG A 81 -4.67 -11.84 -38.29
C ARG A 81 -3.84 -11.32 -39.47
N GLY A 82 -3.15 -10.20 -39.30
CA GLY A 82 -2.25 -9.63 -40.32
C GLY A 82 -1.11 -10.58 -40.65
N ALA A 83 -0.42 -11.09 -39.63
CA ALA A 83 0.62 -12.11 -39.77
C ALA A 83 0.08 -13.35 -40.48
N ASN A 84 -1.05 -13.91 -40.03
CA ASN A 84 -1.65 -15.07 -40.69
C ASN A 84 -1.99 -14.80 -42.15
N ARG A 85 -2.54 -13.63 -42.48
CA ARG A 85 -2.91 -13.28 -43.86
C ARG A 85 -1.70 -13.06 -44.77
N LEU A 86 -0.67 -12.38 -44.28
CA LEU A 86 0.54 -12.09 -45.06
C LEU A 86 1.44 -13.33 -45.19
N CYS A 87 1.39 -14.20 -44.19
CA CYS A 87 2.06 -15.49 -44.17
C CYS A 87 1.11 -16.63 -44.56
N ASN A 88 0.05 -16.42 -45.34
CA ASN A 88 -0.75 -17.54 -45.85
C ASN A 88 -0.32 -17.93 -47.27
N ASP A 89 1.00 -18.02 -47.52
CA ASP A 89 1.50 -18.86 -48.60
C ASP A 89 1.43 -20.31 -48.12
N GLU A 90 0.49 -21.10 -48.64
CA GLU A 90 0.32 -22.50 -48.21
C GLU A 90 1.63 -23.31 -48.32
N ASP A 91 2.51 -22.91 -49.24
CA ASP A 91 3.83 -23.50 -49.46
C ASP A 91 4.82 -23.24 -48.30
N TRP A 92 4.84 -22.05 -47.69
CA TRP A 92 5.81 -21.74 -46.61
C TRP A 92 5.43 -22.40 -45.28
N MET A 93 4.12 -22.56 -45.01
CA MET A 93 3.61 -23.25 -43.83
C MET A 93 3.94 -24.74 -43.85
N ALA A 94 3.88 -25.38 -45.03
CA ALA A 94 4.26 -26.77 -45.21
C ALA A 94 5.77 -26.98 -45.00
N GLU A 95 6.61 -26.10 -45.56
CA GLU A 95 8.06 -26.11 -45.40
C GLU A 95 8.48 -25.95 -43.91
N LEU A 96 7.87 -24.99 -43.20
CA LEU A 96 8.10 -24.80 -41.76
C LEU A 96 7.68 -26.01 -40.93
N ALA A 97 6.53 -26.62 -41.24
CA ALA A 97 6.07 -27.79 -40.50
C ALA A 97 7.02 -28.98 -40.67
N GLU A 98 7.58 -29.16 -41.87
CA GLU A 98 8.62 -30.18 -42.13
C GLU A 98 9.91 -29.86 -41.36
N GLU A 99 10.38 -28.61 -41.38
CA GLU A 99 11.60 -28.16 -40.69
C GLU A 99 11.47 -28.30 -39.15
N THR A 100 10.31 -27.93 -38.60
CA THR A 100 10.03 -28.06 -37.16
C THR A 100 9.95 -29.53 -36.72
N SER A 101 9.43 -30.41 -37.59
CA SER A 101 9.39 -31.85 -37.34
C SER A 101 10.80 -32.46 -37.33
N ARG A 102 11.65 -32.07 -38.30
CA ARG A 102 13.06 -32.47 -38.36
C ARG A 102 13.84 -32.02 -37.14
N LYS A 103 13.68 -30.75 -36.74
CA LYS A 103 14.41 -30.18 -35.60
C LYS A 103 13.97 -30.78 -34.26
N ARG A 104 12.68 -31.10 -34.09
CA ARG A 104 12.18 -31.82 -32.91
C ARG A 104 12.73 -33.24 -32.81
N LEU A 105 13.02 -33.89 -33.94
CA LEU A 105 13.65 -35.21 -34.00
C LEU A 105 15.17 -35.15 -33.73
N GLU A 106 15.83 -34.03 -34.02
CA GLU A 106 17.26 -33.81 -33.73
C GLU A 106 17.55 -33.30 -32.30
N GLU A 107 16.65 -32.54 -31.68
CA GLU A 107 16.93 -31.82 -30.42
C GLU A 107 16.57 -32.60 -29.13
N VAL A 108 16.08 -33.84 -29.22
CA VAL A 108 15.98 -34.72 -28.03
C VAL A 108 17.34 -35.38 -27.77
N SER A 109 18.33 -34.55 -27.47
CA SER A 109 19.51 -34.98 -26.72
C SER A 109 19.11 -34.99 -25.24
N GLU A 110 19.30 -36.10 -24.54
CA GLU A 110 18.88 -36.32 -23.14
C GLU A 110 19.46 -35.33 -22.09
N ASP A 111 20.28 -34.35 -22.50
CA ASP A 111 21.01 -33.44 -21.61
C ASP A 111 20.34 -32.08 -21.34
N GLY A 112 19.18 -31.79 -21.91
CA GLY A 112 18.68 -30.40 -22.00
C GLY A 112 17.53 -29.97 -21.08
N VAL A 113 16.79 -30.89 -20.45
CA VAL A 113 15.57 -30.53 -19.70
C VAL A 113 15.86 -30.44 -18.20
N GLU A 114 16.52 -29.36 -17.79
CA GLU A 114 16.71 -29.05 -16.36
C GLU A 114 15.43 -28.39 -15.80
N PRO A 115 14.93 -28.81 -14.63
CA PRO A 115 13.80 -28.15 -13.97
C PRO A 115 14.06 -26.64 -13.79
N PRO A 116 13.00 -25.80 -13.77
CA PRO A 116 13.16 -24.37 -13.58
C PRO A 116 13.99 -24.11 -12.31
N ARG A 117 15.12 -23.41 -12.49
CA ARG A 117 16.01 -23.11 -11.37
C ARG A 117 15.28 -22.22 -10.37
N ASP A 118 15.29 -22.60 -9.10
CA ASP A 118 14.83 -21.72 -8.01
C ASP A 118 15.89 -20.63 -7.81
N TYR A 119 15.54 -19.40 -8.19
CA TYR A 119 16.44 -18.23 -8.10
C TYR A 119 16.58 -17.69 -6.67
N ALA A 120 15.91 -18.28 -5.69
CA ALA A 120 16.06 -17.90 -4.29
C ALA A 120 17.44 -18.36 -3.75
N PRO A 121 18.29 -17.45 -3.25
CA PRO A 121 19.53 -17.83 -2.58
C PRO A 121 19.22 -18.61 -1.30
N LYS A 122 19.80 -19.82 -1.17
CA LYS A 122 19.51 -20.75 -0.07
C LYS A 122 19.95 -20.28 1.32
N THR A 123 20.77 -19.23 1.38
CA THR A 123 21.35 -18.71 2.63
C THR A 123 20.58 -17.53 3.21
N SER A 124 19.77 -16.84 2.39
CA SER A 124 19.10 -15.61 2.77
C SER A 124 17.88 -15.40 1.88
N GLY A 125 16.69 -15.32 2.47
CA GLY A 125 15.45 -15.12 1.72
C GLY A 125 15.45 -13.80 0.95
N THR A 126 14.63 -13.69 -0.10
CA THR A 126 14.48 -12.48 -0.93
C THR A 126 14.04 -11.23 -0.16
N LEU A 127 13.61 -11.40 1.09
CA LEU A 127 13.21 -10.31 2.00
C LEU A 127 14.28 -9.95 3.04
N SER A 128 15.47 -10.54 2.98
CA SER A 128 16.55 -10.14 3.88
C SER A 128 17.04 -8.74 3.51
N GLU A 129 17.24 -7.91 4.53
CA GLU A 129 17.81 -6.56 4.42
C GLU A 129 19.18 -6.50 3.72
N ASP A 130 19.93 -7.60 3.71
CA ASP A 130 21.23 -7.72 3.04
C ASP A 130 21.15 -8.22 1.59
N PHE A 131 19.93 -8.48 1.07
CA PHE A 131 19.74 -9.04 -0.25
C PHE A 131 20.24 -8.06 -1.33
N GLY A 132 21.28 -8.45 -2.05
CA GLY A 132 21.87 -7.64 -3.12
C GLY A 132 22.90 -6.60 -2.66
N LEU A 133 23.22 -6.53 -1.37
CA LEU A 133 24.23 -5.60 -0.83
C LEU A 133 25.60 -6.27 -0.70
N LYS A 134 26.67 -5.60 -1.15
CA LYS A 134 28.04 -6.10 -0.98
C LYS A 134 28.48 -5.87 0.47
N LYS A 135 29.14 -6.86 1.06
CA LYS A 135 29.73 -6.82 2.42
C LYS A 135 30.83 -5.76 2.48
N GLY A 136 30.43 -4.51 2.63
CA GLY A 136 31.28 -3.32 2.58
C GLY A 136 30.48 -2.03 2.70
N ASP A 137 29.20 -2.05 2.29
CA ASP A 137 28.34 -0.85 2.34
C ASP A 137 27.63 -0.66 3.69
N LYS A 138 27.68 -1.66 4.60
CA LYS A 138 27.08 -1.58 5.95
C LYS A 138 27.94 -0.87 7.01
N ALA A 139 29.00 -0.16 6.64
CA ALA A 139 29.94 0.46 7.58
C ALA A 139 30.01 2.00 7.54
N ALA A 140 29.05 2.67 6.89
CA ALA A 140 29.10 4.14 6.74
C ALA A 140 27.93 4.90 7.39
N GLU A 141 26.99 4.24 8.07
CA GLU A 141 25.88 4.96 8.71
C GLU A 141 25.50 4.31 10.05
N ALA A 142 26.23 4.75 11.09
CA ALA A 142 25.84 4.69 12.50
C ALA A 142 26.44 5.93 13.21
#